data_AF-A0A2E4ECL3-F1
#
_entry.id   AF-A0A2E4ECL3-F1
#
_cell.length_a   1.000
_cell.length_b   1.000
_cell.length_c   1.000
_cell.angle_alpha   90.00
_cell.angle_beta   90.00
_cell.angle_gamma   90.00
#
_symmetry.space_group_name_H-M   'P 1'
#
loop_
_entity.id
_entity.type
_entity.pdbx_description
1 polymer ?
#
loop_
_entity_poly.entity_id
_entity_poly.type
_entity_poly.pdbx_seq_one_letter_code
_entity_poly.pdbx_strand_id
1 'polypeptide(L)'
;MTDDKAPFTLESVNNSSIELQDKMREFLSEKFDLQVSQGSFSVIFSGCFLPMKRFQDWPDTPLPSDMEKDIVLWFFMRFLGRKPKLNILGEFDAIEAEPFADAIINATQTDDWQEQLFNPLDCGYLPY
;
A
#
# COMPACT_ATOMS: atom_id res chain seq x y z
N MET A 1 34.21 -12.61 5.38
CA MET A 1 32.82 -13.10 5.34
C MET A 1 32.08 -12.15 4.43
N THR A 2 31.72 -12.60 3.23
CA THR A 2 30.81 -11.85 2.37
C THR A 2 29.46 -11.88 3.08
N ASP A 3 28.99 -10.70 3.49
CA ASP A 3 27.59 -10.50 3.85
C ASP A 3 26.78 -10.85 2.61
N ASP A 4 26.34 -12.11 2.51
CA ASP A 4 25.30 -12.53 1.58
C ASP A 4 24.01 -11.85 2.04
N LYS A 5 23.86 -10.58 1.68
CA LYS A 5 22.54 -9.98 1.50
C LYS A 5 21.91 -10.76 0.36
N ALA A 6 21.25 -11.88 0.69
CA ALA A 6 20.35 -12.53 -0.24
C ALA A 6 19.50 -11.43 -0.88
N PRO A 7 19.47 -11.33 -2.23
CA PRO A 7 18.70 -10.29 -2.88
C PRO A 7 17.27 -10.36 -2.34
N PHE A 8 16.74 -9.22 -1.90
CA PHE A 8 15.36 -9.15 -1.47
C PHE A 8 14.50 -9.52 -2.67
N THR A 9 14.00 -10.75 -2.72
CA THR A 9 13.02 -11.14 -3.73
C THR A 9 11.77 -10.33 -3.49
N LEU A 10 11.29 -9.65 -4.53
CA LEU A 10 10.06 -8.88 -4.49
C LEU A 10 8.93 -9.73 -5.06
N GLU A 11 7.77 -9.74 -4.39
CA GLU A 11 6.56 -10.40 -4.89
C GLU A 11 5.42 -9.40 -5.05
N SER A 12 4.61 -9.63 -6.09
CA SER A 12 3.40 -8.85 -6.33
C SER A 12 2.39 -9.11 -5.22
N VAL A 13 1.89 -8.05 -4.61
CA VAL A 13 0.83 -8.10 -3.60
C VAL A 13 -0.42 -8.81 -4.14
N ASN A 14 -0.74 -8.63 -5.42
CA ASN A 14 -1.91 -9.28 -6.04
C ASN A 14 -1.72 -10.78 -6.31
N ASN A 15 -0.47 -11.28 -6.30
CA ASN A 15 -0.17 -12.69 -6.53
C ASN A 15 0.04 -13.47 -5.23
N SER A 16 -0.07 -12.82 -4.06
CA SER A 16 0.05 -13.49 -2.78
C SER A 16 -1.15 -14.39 -2.50
N SER A 17 -1.05 -15.23 -1.48
CA SER A 17 -2.17 -16.05 -1.01
C SER A 17 -3.38 -15.17 -0.65
N ILE A 18 -4.58 -15.74 -0.77
CA ILE A 18 -5.84 -15.07 -0.39
C ILE A 18 -5.80 -14.62 1.07
N GLU A 19 -5.24 -15.46 1.95
CA GLU A 19 -5.03 -15.14 3.37
C GLU A 19 -4.19 -13.87 3.59
N LEU A 20 -3.11 -13.70 2.82
CA LEU A 20 -2.29 -12.49 2.86
C LEU A 20 -3.06 -11.26 2.37
N GLN A 21 -3.83 -11.41 1.29
CA GLN A 21 -4.64 -10.32 0.73
C GLN A 21 -5.73 -9.90 1.72
N ASP A 22 -6.39 -10.85 2.38
CA ASP A 22 -7.40 -10.56 3.39
C ASP A 22 -6.79 -9.86 4.61
N LYS A 23 -5.62 -10.31 5.09
CA LYS A 23 -4.89 -9.62 6.16
C LYS A 23 -4.46 -8.19 5.78
N MET A 24 -4.09 -7.95 4.51
CA MET A 24 -3.84 -6.58 4.00
C MET A 24 -5.11 -5.72 4.03
N ARG A 25 -6.25 -6.29 3.65
CA ARG A 25 -7.53 -5.58 3.68
C ARG A 25 -7.96 -5.26 5.11
N GLU A 26 -7.78 -6.20 6.04
CA GLU A 26 -7.99 -5.98 7.48
C GLU A 26 -7.09 -4.85 7.99
N PHE A 27 -5.80 -4.88 7.68
CA PHE A 27 -4.87 -3.82 8.03
C PHE A 27 -5.31 -2.44 7.52
N LEU A 28 -5.74 -2.34 6.25
CA LEU A 28 -6.25 -1.08 5.70
C LEU A 28 -7.54 -0.63 6.38
N SER A 29 -8.42 -1.57 6.74
CA SER A 29 -9.62 -1.27 7.53
C SER A 29 -9.28 -0.73 8.91
N GLU A 30 -8.31 -1.31 9.61
CA GLU A 30 -7.89 -0.83 10.93
C GLU A 30 -7.18 0.53 10.86
N LYS A 31 -6.35 0.73 9.82
CA LYS A 31 -5.53 1.94 9.68
C LYS A 31 -6.34 3.14 9.15
N PHE A 32 -7.31 2.89 8.27
CA PHE A 32 -8.01 3.93 7.51
C PHE A 32 -9.53 3.91 7.64
N ASP A 33 -10.09 3.01 8.46
CA ASP A 33 -11.54 2.78 8.55
C ASP A 33 -12.17 2.50 7.18
N LEU A 34 -11.43 1.78 6.31
CA LEU A 34 -11.79 1.56 4.92
C LEU A 34 -12.09 0.10 4.62
N GLN A 35 -13.32 -0.16 4.15
CA GLN A 35 -13.73 -1.47 3.65
C GLN A 35 -13.39 -1.62 2.17
N VAL A 36 -12.28 -2.31 1.86
CA VAL A 36 -11.83 -2.54 0.48
C VAL A 36 -12.34 -3.89 -0.01
N SER A 37 -13.04 -3.93 -1.16
CA SER A 37 -13.43 -5.20 -1.81
C SER A 37 -12.22 -5.90 -2.45
N GLN A 38 -12.30 -7.21 -2.73
CA GLN A 38 -11.20 -7.92 -3.38
C GLN A 38 -10.87 -7.39 -4.80
N GLY A 39 -11.90 -6.96 -5.53
CA GLY A 39 -11.72 -6.31 -6.83
C GLY A 39 -11.01 -4.96 -6.71
N SER A 40 -11.47 -4.12 -5.79
CA SER A 40 -10.84 -2.82 -5.51
C SER A 40 -9.39 -2.98 -5.02
N PHE A 41 -9.13 -3.98 -4.18
CA PHE A 41 -7.79 -4.30 -3.69
C PHE A 41 -6.82 -4.55 -4.84
N SER A 42 -7.22 -5.41 -5.79
CA SER A 42 -6.40 -5.74 -6.96
C SER A 42 -6.05 -4.50 -7.80
N VAL A 43 -6.99 -3.57 -7.95
CA VAL A 43 -6.80 -2.32 -8.70
C VAL A 43 -5.88 -1.35 -7.95
N ILE A 44 -6.07 -1.21 -6.64
CA ILE A 44 -5.28 -0.33 -5.77
C ILE A 44 -3.82 -0.80 -5.72
N PHE A 45 -3.58 -2.10 -5.56
CA PHE A 45 -2.25 -2.69 -5.43
C PHE A 45 -1.68 -3.25 -6.74
N SER A 46 -2.28 -2.92 -7.88
CA SER A 46 -1.74 -3.27 -9.19
C SER A 46 -0.33 -2.72 -9.38
N GLY A 47 0.64 -3.62 -9.58
CA GLY A 47 2.06 -3.26 -9.71
C GLY A 47 2.77 -3.00 -8.39
N CYS A 48 2.14 -3.24 -7.23
CA CYS A 48 2.78 -3.15 -5.92
C CYS A 48 3.59 -4.41 -5.63
N PHE A 49 4.87 -4.23 -5.31
CA PHE A 49 5.77 -5.31 -4.94
C PHE A 49 6.36 -5.09 -3.55
N LEU A 50 6.37 -6.14 -2.72
CA LEU A 50 6.91 -6.11 -1.36
C LEU A 50 7.96 -7.22 -1.14
N PRO A 51 8.86 -7.08 -0.14
CA PRO A 51 9.86 -8.11 0.18
C PRO A 51 9.22 -9.46 0.56
N MET A 52 9.46 -10.48 -0.25
CA MET A 52 8.83 -11.81 -0.25
C MET A 52 8.83 -12.49 1.12
N LYS A 53 10.01 -12.64 1.76
CA LYS A 53 10.12 -13.40 3.02
C LYS A 53 9.26 -12.79 4.13
N ARG A 54 9.34 -11.47 4.28
CA ARG A 54 8.61 -10.76 5.33
C ARG A 54 7.12 -10.70 5.04
N PHE A 55 6.76 -10.61 3.76
CA PHE A 55 5.37 -10.64 3.36
C PHE A 55 4.74 -12.01 3.63
N GLN A 56 5.44 -13.10 3.34
CA GLN A 56 4.96 -14.46 3.58
C GLN A 56 4.88 -14.82 5.07
N ASP A 57 5.80 -14.31 5.89
CA ASP A 57 5.78 -14.52 7.35
C ASP A 57 4.69 -13.69 8.05
N TRP A 58 4.04 -12.77 7.33
CA TRP A 58 3.12 -11.82 7.94
C TRP A 58 1.84 -12.42 8.53
N PRO A 59 1.19 -13.48 8.02
CA PRO A 59 0.02 -14.06 8.67
C PRO A 59 0.35 -14.50 10.10
N ASP A 60 1.57 -15.00 10.30
CA ASP A 60 2.07 -15.55 11.57
C ASP A 60 2.76 -14.51 12.48
N THR A 61 3.13 -13.35 11.94
CA THR A 61 3.91 -12.33 12.67
C THR A 61 3.34 -10.90 12.46
N PRO A 62 3.64 -9.93 13.33
CA PRO A 62 3.25 -8.54 13.06
C PRO A 62 3.93 -7.96 11.81
N LEU A 63 3.26 -7.04 11.11
CA LEU A 63 3.83 -6.38 9.94
C LEU A 63 5.06 -5.56 10.37
N PRO A 64 6.23 -5.75 9.73
CA PRO A 64 7.37 -4.87 9.97
C PRO A 64 7.06 -3.42 9.62
N SER A 65 7.52 -2.47 10.43
CA SER A 65 7.21 -1.04 10.27
C SER A 65 7.66 -0.45 8.92
N ASP A 66 8.69 -0.99 8.30
CA ASP A 66 9.10 -0.57 6.96
C ASP A 66 8.11 -1.03 5.89
N MET A 67 7.66 -2.28 5.93
CA MET A 67 6.58 -2.76 5.05
C MET A 67 5.26 -2.03 5.28
N GLU A 68 4.92 -1.72 6.54
CA GLU A 68 3.76 -0.90 6.85
C GLU A 68 3.82 0.44 6.10
N LYS A 69 4.96 1.12 6.16
CA LYS A 69 5.15 2.37 5.42
C LYS A 69 5.02 2.19 3.93
N ASP A 70 5.56 1.12 3.36
CA ASP A 70 5.49 0.89 1.91
C ASP A 70 4.06 0.69 1.44
N ILE A 71 3.27 -0.08 2.20
CA ILE A 71 1.84 -0.28 1.92
C ILE A 71 1.09 1.04 2.03
N VAL A 72 1.33 1.80 3.11
CA VAL A 72 0.68 3.09 3.34
C VAL A 72 1.08 4.13 2.29
N LEU A 73 2.36 4.20 1.92
CA LEU A 73 2.88 5.08 0.88
C LEU A 73 2.32 4.73 -0.49
N TRP A 74 2.30 3.45 -0.84
CA TRP A 74 1.69 2.97 -2.07
C TRP A 74 0.23 3.39 -2.15
N PHE A 75 -0.52 3.10 -1.09
CA PHE A 75 -1.94 3.43 -0.98
C PHE A 75 -2.17 4.93 -1.12
N PHE A 76 -1.40 5.76 -0.41
CA PHE A 76 -1.52 7.21 -0.49
C PHE A 76 -1.21 7.77 -1.87
N MET A 77 -0.08 7.35 -2.45
CA MET A 77 0.35 7.81 -3.77
C MET A 77 -0.64 7.39 -4.87
N ARG A 78 -1.33 6.25 -4.70
CA ARG A 78 -2.37 5.79 -5.62
C ARG A 78 -3.50 6.81 -5.78
N PHE A 79 -3.90 7.49 -4.70
CA PHE A 79 -4.99 8.46 -4.71
C PHE A 79 -4.54 9.91 -4.88
N LEU A 80 -3.38 10.29 -4.34
CA LEU A 80 -2.92 11.69 -4.36
C LEU A 80 -1.82 12.00 -5.38
N GLY A 81 -1.22 10.99 -6.00
CA GLY A 81 -0.21 11.18 -7.05
C GLY A 81 1.10 11.81 -6.56
N ARG A 82 1.31 11.89 -5.24
CA ARG A 82 2.52 12.45 -4.63
C ARG A 82 2.83 11.77 -3.30
N LYS A 83 4.08 11.89 -2.87
CA LYS A 83 4.51 11.42 -1.54
C LYS A 83 3.88 12.30 -0.43
N PRO A 84 3.43 11.70 0.68
CA PRO A 84 2.98 12.44 1.85
C PRO A 84 4.18 13.16 2.52
N LYS A 85 3.90 14.30 3.16
CA LYS A 85 4.84 14.90 4.10
C LYS A 85 4.74 14.14 5.42
N LEU A 86 5.69 13.24 5.66
CA LEU A 86 5.71 12.38 6.85
C LEU A 86 6.36 13.11 8.02
N ASN A 87 5.65 13.26 9.15
CA ASN A 87 6.22 13.86 10.36
C ASN A 87 6.77 12.83 11.36
N ILE A 88 6.34 11.57 11.31
CA ILE A 88 6.88 10.40 12.01
C ILE A 88 6.44 9.16 11.22
N LEU A 89 7.09 8.00 11.42
CA LEU A 89 6.79 6.74 10.73
C LEU A 89 5.28 6.48 10.59
N GLY A 90 4.74 6.59 9.37
CA GLY A 90 3.40 6.11 9.04
C GLY A 90 2.22 6.94 9.58
N GLU A 91 2.48 8.11 10.17
CA GLU A 91 1.43 9.07 10.52
C GLU A 91 1.37 10.17 9.46
N PHE A 92 0.19 10.31 8.85
CA PHE A 92 -0.12 11.47 8.02
C PHE A 92 -0.20 12.69 8.92
N ASP A 93 0.40 13.80 8.49
CA ASP A 93 0.09 15.08 9.09
C ASP A 93 -1.43 15.30 9.00
N ALA A 94 -2.04 15.91 10.01
CA ALA A 94 -3.47 16.23 10.00
C ALA A 94 -3.86 17.04 8.75
N ILE A 95 -2.91 17.83 8.21
CA ILE A 95 -3.11 18.60 6.97
C ILE A 95 -3.22 17.72 5.71
N GLU A 96 -2.68 16.50 5.74
CA GLU A 96 -2.67 15.55 4.62
C GLU A 96 -3.87 14.59 4.69
N ALA A 97 -4.46 14.41 5.88
CA ALA A 97 -5.58 13.50 6.10
C ALA A 97 -6.85 13.92 5.34
N GLU A 98 -7.23 15.19 5.40
CA GLU A 98 -8.42 15.71 4.69
C GLU A 98 -8.28 15.62 3.17
N PRO A 99 -7.20 16.13 2.52
CA PRO A 99 -6.99 15.95 1.09
C PRO A 99 -6.97 14.48 0.65
N PHE A 100 -6.44 13.59 1.49
CA PHE A 100 -6.38 12.17 1.18
C PHE A 100 -7.75 11.50 1.24
N ALA A 101 -8.54 11.78 2.29
CA ALA A 101 -9.90 11.29 2.41
C ALA A 101 -10.76 11.79 1.24
N ASP A 102 -10.67 13.07 0.89
CA ASP A 102 -11.37 13.64 -0.26
C ASP A 102 -10.96 12.97 -1.57
N ALA A 103 -9.66 12.68 -1.76
CA ALA A 103 -9.19 11.99 -2.95
C ALA A 103 -9.73 10.56 -3.05
N ILE A 104 -9.78 9.81 -1.95
CA ILE A 104 -10.40 8.47 -1.93
C ILE A 104 -11.87 8.55 -2.29
N ILE A 105 -12.62 9.44 -1.62
CA ILE A 105 -14.06 9.59 -1.83
C ILE A 105 -14.34 9.98 -3.28
N ASN A 106 -13.66 11.02 -3.79
CA ASN A 106 -13.90 11.52 -5.14
C ASN A 106 -13.51 10.52 -6.21
N ALA A 107 -12.37 9.83 -6.06
CA ALA A 107 -11.98 8.78 -6.98
C ALA A 107 -13.10 7.73 -7.03
N THR A 108 -13.49 7.16 -5.89
CA THR A 108 -14.40 6.00 -5.80
C THR A 108 -15.89 6.29 -6.06
N GLN A 109 -16.29 7.53 -6.30
CA GLN A 109 -17.70 7.91 -6.56
C GLN A 109 -18.22 7.55 -7.96
N THR A 110 -17.33 7.17 -8.88
CA THR A 110 -17.67 6.94 -10.30
C THR A 110 -17.39 5.49 -10.71
N ASP A 111 -18.09 5.01 -11.74
CA ASP A 111 -17.87 3.64 -12.25
C ASP A 111 -16.45 3.45 -12.84
N ASP A 112 -15.87 4.53 -13.36
CA ASP A 112 -14.54 4.55 -13.99
C ASP A 112 -13.42 5.05 -13.05
N TRP A 113 -13.64 5.00 -11.74
CA TRP A 113 -12.71 5.52 -10.72
C TRP A 113 -11.26 5.03 -10.84
N GLN A 114 -11.10 3.83 -11.40
CA GLN A 114 -9.82 3.14 -11.60
C GLN A 114 -8.89 3.97 -12.50
N GLU A 115 -9.45 4.70 -13.47
CA GLU A 115 -8.72 5.56 -14.40
C GLU A 115 -8.24 6.86 -13.76
N GLN A 116 -8.82 7.22 -12.62
CA GLN A 116 -8.44 8.41 -11.85
C GLN A 116 -7.28 8.14 -10.89
N LEU A 117 -6.83 6.89 -10.78
CA LEU A 117 -5.74 6.50 -9.89
C LEU A 117 -4.37 6.78 -10.52
N PHE A 118 -3.48 7.35 -9.73
CA PHE A 118 -2.10 7.55 -10.12
C PHE A 118 -1.31 6.26 -10.03
N ASN A 119 -0.38 6.01 -10.95
CA ASN A 119 0.59 4.94 -10.80
C ASN A 119 1.73 5.40 -9.86
N PRO A 120 1.91 4.79 -8.68
CA PRO A 120 2.92 5.25 -7.72
C PRO A 120 4.34 5.24 -8.29
N LEU A 121 4.66 4.35 -9.23
CA LEU A 121 5.96 4.30 -9.90
C LEU A 121 6.22 5.57 -10.72
N ASP A 122 5.20 6.07 -11.44
CA ASP A 122 5.29 7.32 -12.23
C ASP A 122 5.38 8.56 -11.31
N CYS A 123 4.88 8.44 -10.09
CA CYS A 123 4.97 9.45 -9.03
C CYS A 123 6.30 9.39 -8.24
N GLY A 124 7.28 8.60 -8.69
CA GLY A 124 8.61 8.51 -8.11
C GLY A 124 8.71 7.61 -6.87
N TYR A 125 7.76 6.68 -6.67
CA TYR A 125 7.95 5.57 -5.74
C TYR A 125 8.94 4.59 -6.33
N LEU A 126 10.01 4.31 -5.60
CA LEU A 126 11.00 3.30 -5.96
C LEU A 126 10.89 2.22 -4.89
N PRO A 127 10.22 1.08 -5.17
CA PRO A 127 10.34 -0.07 -4.31
C PRO A 127 11.81 -0.50 -4.29
N TYR A 128 12.33 -0.80 -3.10
CA TYR A 128 13.71 -1.14 -2.74
C TYR A 128 14.65 -1.61 -3.86
#